data_AF-A0A2W4TWE6-F1
#
_entry.id   AF-A0A2W4TWE6-F1
#
_cell.length_a   1.000
_cell.length_b   1.000
_cell.length_c   1.000
_cell.angle_alpha   90.00
_cell.angle_beta   90.00
_cell.angle_gamma   90.00
#
_symmetry.space_group_name_H-M   'P 1'
#
loop_
_entity.id
_entity.type
_entity.pdbx_description
1 polymer ?
#
loop_
_entity_poly.entity_id
_entity_poly.type
_entity_poly.pdbx_seq_one_letter_code
_entity_poly.pdbx_strand_id
1 'polypeptide(L)'
;GGSWGAYWYNGYIYSSELARGLDILELVPSEYLSKNEIEAAKLVVLDQYNPQSQPRIVWPPAFPVVRAYLDQLIRNGGLPPARTSAIAAALDLAEATTGALRAERLEALAASLDADVARSSDPERVRAMAAAVRELAEASRQE
;
A
#
# COMPACT_ATOMS: atom_id res chain seq x y z
N GLY A 1 -22.13 -25.10 -10.94
CA GLY A 1 -22.14 -24.15 -9.82
C GLY A 1 -20.84 -23.38 -9.83
N GLY A 2 -20.88 -22.11 -9.46
CA GLY A 2 -19.71 -21.24 -9.31
C GLY A 2 -19.89 -20.36 -8.09
N SER A 3 -18.83 -19.72 -7.61
CA SER A 3 -18.87 -18.81 -6.46
C SER A 3 -20.03 -17.80 -6.60
N TRP A 4 -20.83 -17.67 -5.54
CA TRP A 4 -21.98 -16.75 -5.48
C TRP A 4 -21.60 -15.39 -4.89
N GLY A 5 -20.44 -15.30 -4.23
CA GLY A 5 -19.93 -14.12 -3.59
C GLY A 5 -18.59 -14.40 -2.91
N ALA A 6 -17.78 -13.36 -2.79
CA ALA A 6 -16.48 -13.40 -2.12
C ALA A 6 -16.33 -12.17 -1.24
N TYR A 7 -15.88 -12.37 0.00
CA TYR A 7 -15.65 -11.31 0.97
C TYR A 7 -14.23 -11.37 1.49
N TRP A 8 -13.55 -10.25 1.48
CA TRP A 8 -12.28 -10.12 2.16
C TRP A 8 -12.51 -9.90 3.66
N TYR A 9 -11.75 -10.61 4.50
CA TYR A 9 -11.73 -10.42 5.94
C TYR A 9 -10.36 -10.80 6.50
N ASN A 10 -9.65 -9.81 7.05
CA ASN A 10 -8.38 -9.95 7.78
C ASN A 10 -7.32 -10.80 7.04
N GLY A 11 -7.16 -10.56 5.74
CA GLY A 11 -6.14 -11.20 4.90
C GLY A 11 -6.63 -12.41 4.09
N TYR A 12 -7.86 -12.88 4.31
CA TYR A 12 -8.43 -14.01 3.59
C TYR A 12 -9.64 -13.60 2.76
N ILE A 13 -9.89 -14.35 1.68
CA ILE A 13 -11.10 -14.25 0.87
C ILE A 13 -11.98 -15.46 1.20
N TYR A 14 -13.16 -15.19 1.74
CA TYR A 14 -14.17 -16.19 2.06
C TYR A 14 -15.19 -16.23 0.94
N SER A 15 -15.42 -17.41 0.36
CA SER A 15 -16.37 -17.57 -0.72
C SER A 15 -17.24 -18.81 -0.54
N SER A 16 -18.53 -18.67 -0.81
CA SER A 16 -19.49 -19.78 -0.71
C SER A 16 -19.97 -20.22 -2.08
N GLU A 17 -20.08 -21.53 -2.25
CA GLU A 17 -20.64 -22.19 -3.42
C GLU A 17 -21.71 -23.20 -2.99
N LEU A 18 -22.82 -23.23 -3.73
CA LEU A 18 -24.02 -23.99 -3.37
C LEU A 18 -23.79 -25.50 -3.19
N ALA A 19 -22.92 -26.10 -4.00
CA ALA A 19 -22.66 -27.55 -4.01
C ALA A 19 -21.35 -27.94 -3.30
N ARG A 20 -20.32 -27.09 -3.33
CA ARG A 20 -18.98 -27.39 -2.77
C ARG A 20 -18.76 -26.85 -1.36
N GLY A 21 -19.60 -25.93 -0.89
CA GLY A 21 -19.48 -25.35 0.45
C GLY A 21 -18.60 -24.10 0.49
N LEU A 22 -17.71 -24.02 1.48
CA LEU A 22 -16.91 -22.83 1.82
C LEU A 22 -15.47 -22.96 1.33
N ASP A 23 -15.04 -22.00 0.52
CA ASP A 23 -13.65 -21.77 0.14
C ASP A 23 -13.06 -20.63 0.99
N ILE A 24 -11.85 -20.85 1.53
CA ILE A 24 -11.06 -19.83 2.23
C ILE A 24 -9.73 -19.71 1.49
N LEU A 25 -9.50 -18.56 0.88
CA LEU A 25 -8.36 -18.32 -0.02
C LEU A 25 -7.46 -17.22 0.54
N GLU A 26 -6.17 -17.32 0.27
CA GLU A 26 -5.20 -16.26 0.51
C GLU A 26 -4.60 -15.81 -0.82
N LEU A 27 -4.44 -14.50 -1.00
CA LEU A 27 -3.81 -13.94 -2.20
C LEU A 27 -2.29 -14.12 -2.13
N VAL A 28 -1.72 -14.52 -3.26
CA VAL A 28 -0.26 -14.58 -3.46
C VAL A 28 0.17 -13.50 -4.46
N PRO A 29 1.42 -12.99 -4.37
CA PRO A 29 1.92 -12.00 -5.31
C PRO A 29 1.84 -12.47 -6.77
N SER A 30 1.54 -11.54 -7.68
CA SER A 30 1.44 -11.75 -9.13
C SER A 30 1.79 -10.46 -9.89
N GLU A 31 1.75 -10.50 -11.22
CA GLU A 31 1.93 -9.30 -12.06
C GLU A 31 0.88 -8.21 -11.80
N TYR A 32 -0.31 -8.60 -11.32
CA TYR A 32 -1.41 -7.66 -11.05
C TYR A 32 -1.45 -7.16 -9.60
N LEU A 33 -0.82 -7.89 -8.69
CA LEU A 33 -0.89 -7.62 -7.26
C LEU A 33 0.45 -7.92 -6.60
N SER A 34 1.14 -6.87 -6.15
CA SER A 34 2.44 -6.98 -5.51
C SER A 34 2.35 -7.53 -4.08
N LYS A 35 3.50 -7.99 -3.56
CA LYS A 35 3.62 -8.36 -2.15
C LYS A 35 3.26 -7.19 -1.23
N ASN A 36 3.71 -5.96 -1.53
CA ASN A 36 3.45 -4.81 -0.67
C ASN A 36 1.96 -4.44 -0.66
N GLU A 37 1.24 -4.59 -1.78
CA GLU A 37 -0.22 -4.40 -1.81
C GLU A 37 -0.96 -5.42 -0.94
N ILE A 38 -0.51 -6.69 -0.93
CA ILE A 38 -1.07 -7.73 -0.06
C ILE A 38 -0.78 -7.44 1.41
N GLU A 39 0.47 -7.10 1.74
CA GLU A 39 0.86 -6.78 3.12
C GLU A 39 0.14 -5.50 3.61
N ALA A 40 -0.01 -4.48 2.76
CA ALA A 40 -0.78 -3.28 3.09
C ALA A 40 -2.25 -3.60 3.36
N ALA A 41 -2.87 -4.50 2.57
CA ALA A 41 -4.24 -4.93 2.82
C ALA A 41 -4.39 -5.63 4.19
N LYS A 42 -3.39 -6.43 4.59
CA LYS A 42 -3.37 -7.15 5.88
C LYS A 42 -3.21 -6.23 7.11
N LEU A 43 -2.81 -4.95 6.93
CA LEU A 43 -2.76 -3.97 8.02
C LEU A 43 -4.14 -3.54 8.52
N VAL A 44 -5.18 -3.75 7.71
CA VAL A 44 -6.56 -3.49 8.11
C VAL A 44 -7.06 -4.71 8.86
N VAL A 45 -7.38 -4.56 10.14
CA VAL A 45 -7.94 -5.63 10.95
C VAL A 45 -9.29 -5.19 11.48
N LEU A 46 -10.31 -6.01 11.25
CA LEU A 46 -11.68 -5.78 11.66
C LEU A 46 -12.05 -6.82 12.71
N ASP A 47 -12.54 -6.37 13.88
CA ASP A 47 -13.07 -7.27 14.92
C ASP A 47 -14.45 -7.80 14.53
N GLN A 48 -15.25 -6.94 13.89
CA GLN A 48 -16.55 -7.25 13.33
C GLN A 48 -16.70 -6.52 12.01
N TYR A 49 -17.28 -7.19 11.01
CA TYR A 49 -17.46 -6.61 9.68
C TYR A 49 -18.82 -6.98 9.09
N ASN A 50 -19.59 -5.95 8.75
CA ASN A 50 -20.76 -6.07 7.89
C ASN A 50 -20.43 -5.45 6.52
N PRO A 51 -20.29 -6.24 5.44
CA PRO A 51 -20.01 -5.73 4.10
C PRO A 51 -20.98 -4.65 3.61
N GLN A 52 -22.24 -4.68 4.05
CA GLN A 52 -23.25 -3.69 3.64
C GLN A 52 -23.02 -2.31 4.26
N SER A 53 -22.28 -2.24 5.38
CA SER A 53 -22.01 -0.97 6.06
C SER A 53 -20.97 -0.09 5.36
N GLN A 54 -20.24 -0.65 4.37
CA GLN A 54 -19.22 0.02 3.57
C GLN A 54 -18.34 0.98 4.41
N PRO A 55 -17.72 0.48 5.49
CA PRO A 55 -16.94 1.34 6.37
C PRO A 55 -15.78 1.94 5.58
N ARG A 56 -15.45 3.20 5.89
CA ARG A 56 -14.25 3.82 5.34
C ARG A 56 -13.03 3.10 5.89
N ILE A 57 -12.25 2.48 5.01
CA ILE A 57 -10.97 1.89 5.36
C ILE A 57 -9.90 2.97 5.36
N VAL A 58 -9.11 3.00 6.43
CA VAL A 58 -7.94 3.87 6.58
C VAL A 58 -6.77 2.97 6.89
N TRP A 59 -5.72 3.07 6.09
CA TRP A 59 -4.48 2.33 6.32
C TRP A 59 -3.64 3.07 7.35
N PRO A 60 -2.98 2.34 8.29
CA PRO A 60 -2.02 2.97 9.17
C PRO A 60 -0.78 3.40 8.38
N PRO A 61 -0.03 4.41 8.86
CA PRO A 61 1.23 4.78 8.25
C PRO A 61 2.24 3.64 8.39
N ALA A 62 2.57 2.99 7.27
CA ALA A 62 3.48 1.85 7.27
C ALA A 62 4.23 1.72 5.93
N PHE A 63 5.45 1.19 5.96
CA PHE A 63 6.26 0.96 4.75
C PHE A 63 5.54 0.16 3.66
N PRO A 64 4.78 -0.92 3.94
CA PRO A 64 4.03 -1.64 2.92
C PRO A 64 3.04 -0.75 2.15
N VAL A 65 2.40 0.24 2.81
CA VAL A 65 1.47 1.17 2.17
C VAL A 65 2.21 2.07 1.17
N VAL A 66 3.34 2.64 1.60
CA VAL A 66 4.18 3.48 0.73
C VAL A 66 4.75 2.67 -0.44
N ARG A 67 5.24 1.46 -0.19
CA ARG A 67 5.79 0.57 -1.21
C ARG A 67 4.72 0.05 -2.17
N ALA A 68 3.48 -0.15 -1.72
CA ALA A 68 2.36 -0.50 -2.60
C ALA A 68 2.08 0.59 -3.64
N TYR A 69 2.16 1.87 -3.25
CA TYR A 69 2.07 2.98 -4.22
C TYR A 69 3.24 3.00 -5.20
N LEU A 70 4.46 2.71 -4.73
CA LEU A 70 5.62 2.58 -5.61
C LEU A 70 5.44 1.44 -6.63
N ASP A 71 4.98 0.28 -6.18
CA ASP A 71 4.73 -0.87 -7.05
C ASP A 71 3.67 -0.56 -8.13
N GLN A 72 2.64 0.20 -7.76
CA GLN A 72 1.63 0.71 -8.70
C GLN A 72 2.22 1.68 -9.73
N LEU A 73 3.09 2.60 -9.31
CA LEU A 73 3.78 3.51 -10.22
C LEU A 73 4.71 2.78 -11.19
N ILE A 74 5.41 1.74 -10.72
CA ILE A 74 6.24 0.89 -11.58
C ILE A 74 5.37 0.16 -12.60
N ARG A 75 4.29 -0.49 -12.14
CA ARG A 75 3.38 -1.27 -13.00
C ARG A 75 2.70 -0.42 -14.07
N ASN A 76 2.32 0.81 -13.72
CA ASN A 76 1.62 1.72 -14.64
C ASN A 76 2.58 2.60 -15.47
N GLY A 77 3.89 2.53 -15.22
CA GLY A 77 4.85 3.45 -15.83
C GLY A 77 4.61 4.91 -15.46
N GLY A 78 4.14 5.16 -14.23
CA GLY A 78 3.84 6.49 -13.69
C GLY A 78 5.06 7.40 -13.63
N LEU A 79 6.23 6.81 -13.39
CA LEU A 79 7.52 7.49 -13.33
C LEU A 79 8.60 6.70 -14.09
N PRO A 80 9.67 7.36 -14.58
CA PRO A 80 10.78 6.66 -15.23
C PRO A 80 11.43 5.60 -14.32
N PRO A 81 11.91 4.45 -14.86
CA PRO A 81 12.50 3.38 -14.07
C PRO A 81 13.69 3.79 -13.18
N ALA A 82 14.51 4.74 -13.66
CA ALA A 82 15.60 5.30 -12.87
C ALA A 82 15.08 6.04 -11.62
N ARG A 83 13.93 6.71 -11.72
CA ARG A 83 13.33 7.44 -10.62
C ARG A 83 12.68 6.51 -9.61
N THR A 84 11.92 5.50 -10.05
CA THR A 84 11.33 4.51 -9.14
C THR A 84 12.39 3.71 -8.39
N SER A 85 13.52 3.39 -9.05
CA SER A 85 14.68 2.76 -8.39
C SER A 85 15.30 3.66 -7.31
N ALA A 86 15.43 4.97 -7.57
CA ALA A 86 15.93 5.93 -6.58
C ALA A 86 14.98 6.08 -5.38
N ILE A 87 13.67 6.06 -5.62
CA ILE A 87 12.65 6.09 -4.57
C ILE A 87 12.73 4.82 -3.71
N ALA A 88 12.86 3.64 -4.33
CA ALA A 88 13.05 2.38 -3.60
C ALA A 88 14.26 2.43 -2.67
N ALA A 89 15.42 2.88 -3.18
CA ALA A 89 16.63 3.02 -2.38
C ALA A 89 16.48 4.03 -1.23
N ALA A 90 15.75 5.13 -1.44
CA ALA A 90 15.46 6.10 -0.38
C ALA A 90 14.58 5.49 0.73
N LEU A 91 13.59 4.67 0.36
CA LEU A 91 12.75 3.94 1.33
C LEU A 91 13.58 2.92 2.12
N ASP A 92 14.47 2.17 1.47
CA ASP A 92 15.36 1.20 2.14
C ASP A 92 16.25 1.90 3.18
N LEU A 93 16.80 3.07 2.84
CA LEU A 93 17.60 3.88 3.78
C LEU A 93 16.78 4.43 4.94
N ALA A 94 15.54 4.88 4.68
CA ALA A 94 14.65 5.37 5.74
C ALA A 94 14.24 4.24 6.70
N GLU A 95 13.89 3.07 6.16
CA GLU A 95 13.48 1.88 6.93
C GLU A 95 14.60 1.38 7.84
N ALA A 96 15.85 1.46 7.38
CA ALA A 96 17.05 1.12 8.17
C ALA A 96 17.40 2.12 9.29
N THR A 97 16.74 3.28 9.36
CA THR A 97 16.91 4.27 10.45
C THR A 97 15.65 4.31 11.31
N THR A 98 15.63 5.00 12.45
CA THR A 98 14.44 5.13 13.31
C THR A 98 14.27 6.56 13.81
N GLY A 99 13.14 6.85 14.46
CA GLY A 99 12.92 8.13 15.16
C GLY A 99 13.03 9.34 14.25
N ALA A 100 13.61 10.42 14.79
CA ALA A 100 13.80 11.69 14.09
C ALA A 100 14.59 11.56 12.76
N LEU A 101 15.58 10.66 12.69
CA LEU A 101 16.37 10.46 11.47
C LEU A 101 15.53 9.80 10.36
N ARG A 102 14.68 8.83 10.70
CA ARG A 102 13.73 8.24 9.75
C ARG A 102 12.75 9.29 9.25
N ALA A 103 12.20 10.09 10.17
CA ALA A 103 11.27 11.16 9.84
C ALA A 103 11.90 12.17 8.86
N GLU A 104 13.13 12.65 9.12
CA GLU A 104 13.84 13.58 8.23
C GLU A 104 14.00 13.02 6.81
N ARG A 105 14.41 11.75 6.70
CA ARG A 105 14.59 11.08 5.39
C ARG A 105 13.27 10.97 4.62
N LEU A 106 12.20 10.61 5.31
CA LEU A 106 10.87 10.49 4.71
C LEU A 106 10.31 11.85 4.28
N GLU A 107 10.51 12.91 5.06
CA GLU A 107 10.12 14.28 4.66
C GLU A 107 10.87 14.75 3.41
N ALA A 108 12.17 14.50 3.35
CA ALA A 108 12.97 14.80 2.17
C ALA A 108 12.48 14.01 0.94
N LEU A 109 12.10 12.74 1.13
CA LEU A 109 11.51 11.93 0.07
C LEU A 109 10.15 12.50 -0.38
N ALA A 110 9.27 12.85 0.55
CA ALA A 110 7.95 13.44 0.25
C ALA A 110 8.08 14.73 -0.57
N ALA A 111 8.97 15.64 -0.18
CA ALA A 111 9.23 16.87 -0.93
C ALA A 111 9.73 16.58 -2.35
N SER A 112 10.58 15.55 -2.51
CA SER A 112 11.06 15.14 -3.84
C SER A 112 9.94 14.54 -4.70
N LEU A 113 8.96 13.84 -4.11
CA LEU A 113 7.80 13.30 -4.79
C LEU A 113 6.85 14.40 -5.26
N ASP A 114 6.68 15.49 -4.50
CA ASP A 114 5.88 16.64 -4.94
C ASP A 114 6.40 17.23 -6.27
N ALA A 115 7.73 17.30 -6.42
CA ALA A 115 8.37 17.75 -7.64
C ALA A 115 8.26 16.75 -8.81
N ASP A 116 7.92 15.48 -8.53
CA ASP A 116 7.65 14.47 -9.54
C ASP A 116 6.22 14.54 -10.08
N VAL A 117 5.26 15.10 -9.33
CA VAL A 117 3.85 15.20 -9.73
C VAL A 117 3.69 15.84 -11.12
N ALA A 118 4.41 16.94 -11.38
CA ALA A 118 4.32 17.66 -12.66
C ALA A 118 4.91 16.89 -13.87
N ARG A 119 5.73 15.86 -13.61
CA ARG A 119 6.44 15.07 -14.63
C ARG A 119 5.95 13.63 -14.70
N SER A 120 5.00 13.26 -13.85
CA SER A 120 4.40 11.93 -13.77
C SER A 120 3.29 11.77 -14.80
N SER A 121 3.19 10.58 -15.39
CA SER A 121 2.01 10.17 -16.17
C SER A 121 0.84 9.73 -15.27
N ASP A 122 1.09 9.53 -13.97
CA ASP A 122 0.10 9.23 -12.94
C ASP A 122 0.27 10.19 -11.73
N PRO A 123 -0.12 11.48 -11.87
CA PRO A 123 0.11 12.49 -10.84
C PRO A 123 -0.68 12.23 -9.57
N GLU A 124 -1.89 11.65 -9.66
CA GLU A 124 -2.70 11.32 -8.48
C GLU A 124 -2.04 10.26 -7.62
N ARG A 125 -1.46 9.22 -8.24
CA ARG A 125 -0.74 8.17 -7.51
C ARG A 125 0.52 8.71 -6.84
N VAL A 126 1.25 9.62 -7.48
CA VAL A 126 2.42 10.28 -6.87
C VAL A 126 2.00 11.13 -5.66
N ARG A 127 0.90 11.88 -5.74
CA ARG A 127 0.37 12.63 -4.59
C ARG A 127 -0.05 11.70 -3.45
N ALA A 128 -0.73 10.59 -3.76
CA ALA A 128 -1.11 9.60 -2.77
C ALA A 128 0.12 8.98 -2.07
N MET A 129 1.16 8.64 -2.84
CA MET A 129 2.43 8.17 -2.30
C MET A 129 3.09 9.22 -1.39
N ALA A 130 3.17 10.48 -1.83
CA ALA A 130 3.75 11.57 -1.06
C ALA A 130 2.99 11.80 0.26
N ALA A 131 1.66 11.71 0.24
CA ALA A 131 0.84 11.79 1.45
C ALA A 131 1.16 10.64 2.42
N ALA A 132 1.18 9.39 1.94
CA ALA A 132 1.52 8.23 2.77
C ALA A 132 2.95 8.30 3.35
N VAL A 133 3.92 8.84 2.60
CA VAL A 133 5.28 9.09 3.09
C VAL A 133 5.29 10.11 4.23
N ARG A 134 4.52 11.20 4.13
CA ARG A 134 4.43 12.20 5.21
C ARG A 134 3.76 11.65 6.45
N GLU A 135 2.68 10.89 6.30
CA GLU A 135 2.02 10.22 7.42
C GLU A 135 2.99 9.26 8.14
N LEU A 136 3.81 8.52 7.37
CA LEU A 136 4.83 7.64 7.94
C LEU A 136 5.97 8.43 8.61
N ALA A 137 6.34 9.58 8.05
CA ALA A 137 7.33 10.47 8.66
C ALA A 137 6.85 10.99 10.02
N GLU A 138 5.60 11.42 10.12
CA GLU A 138 5.00 11.89 11.37
C GLU A 138 4.93 10.78 12.41
N ALA A 139 4.46 9.58 12.03
CA ALA A 139 4.46 8.41 12.91
C ALA A 139 5.87 8.07 13.43
N SER A 140 6.90 8.20 12.58
CA SER A 140 8.29 7.93 12.94
C SER A 140 8.86 8.92 13.96
N ARG A 141 8.29 10.13 14.12
CA ARG A 141 8.72 11.09 15.16
C ARG A 141 8.26 10.70 16.56
N GLN A 142 7.25 9.83 16.64
CA GLN A 142 6.61 9.41 17.88
C GLN A 142 7.18 8.09 18.42
N GLU A 143 8.08 7.44 17.65
CA GLU A 143 8.90 6.28 18.06
C GLU A 143 10.09 6.68 18.94
#